data_AF-A0A3Q1MDV4-F1
#
_entry.id   AF-A0A3Q1MDV4-F1
#
_cell.length_a   1.000
_cell.length_b   1.000
_cell.length_c   1.000
_cell.angle_alpha   90.00
_cell.angle_beta   90.00
_cell.angle_gamma   90.00
#
_symmetry.space_group_name_H-M   'P 1'
#
loop_
_entity.id
_entity.type
_entity.pdbx_description
1 polymer ?
#
loop_
_entity_poly.entity_id
_entity_poly.type
_entity_poly.pdbx_seq_one_letter_code
_entity_poly.pdbx_strand_id
1 'polypeptide(L)'
;MEPNSGRLPGLEATGPQMEPRATSSAAAPLRRQFRVLVGVTGSVAALKLPLLVSKLLDIPDLEVAVVTTERAKHFYSPRDVPVTLYSDADEWEMWKRRSDPVLHIDLRRWADLMLVAPLDANTLGKVASGICDNLLTCVIRAWDRSKPLLFCPAMNTAMWEHPITEQQVGQLKDFGYIEIPCVAKKLVCGDQGCHGCCWARGGSLRGPASALDQLQLILHTADVSPCHLPLTSRQYLLGLL
;
A
#
# COMPACT_ATOMS: atom_id res chain seq x y z
N MET A 1 -83.20 20.53 55.16
CA MET A 1 -84.01 19.58 54.39
C MET A 1 -83.27 19.32 53.08
N GLU A 2 -82.81 18.09 52.89
CA GLU A 2 -82.27 17.44 51.67
C GLU A 2 -83.04 17.81 50.37
N PRO A 3 -82.50 17.67 49.13
CA PRO A 3 -81.86 16.41 48.68
C PRO A 3 -80.76 16.43 47.60
N ASN A 4 -80.15 15.25 47.51
CA ASN A 4 -79.36 14.59 46.46
C ASN A 4 -79.81 14.80 44.98
N SER A 5 -78.84 14.90 44.05
CA SER A 5 -78.66 14.02 42.87
C SER A 5 -78.08 14.70 41.61
N GLY A 6 -77.09 14.03 40.97
CA GLY A 6 -77.08 13.89 39.51
C GLY A 6 -75.95 14.54 38.68
N ARG A 7 -75.14 13.65 38.08
CA ARG A 7 -74.49 13.72 36.74
C ARG A 7 -73.21 14.54 36.49
N LEU A 8 -72.14 13.79 36.16
CA LEU A 8 -71.00 14.14 35.28
C LEU A 8 -71.48 14.28 33.81
N PRO A 9 -70.80 15.00 32.88
CA PRO A 9 -69.42 14.73 32.39
C PRO A 9 -68.56 16.01 32.18
N GLY A 10 -67.23 15.98 32.30
CA GLY A 10 -66.30 15.44 31.29
C GLY A 10 -65.76 16.57 30.41
N LEU A 11 -64.58 17.10 30.74
CA LEU A 11 -63.77 17.93 29.84
C LEU A 11 -62.28 17.73 30.18
N GLU A 12 -61.72 16.62 29.70
CA GLU A 12 -60.27 16.42 29.65
C GLU A 12 -59.71 17.17 28.45
N ALA A 13 -58.65 17.93 28.70
CA ALA A 13 -57.95 18.72 27.71
C ALA A 13 -57.29 17.82 26.65
N THR A 14 -57.64 18.05 25.39
CA THR A 14 -57.00 17.48 24.22
C THR A 14 -55.58 18.05 24.06
N GLY A 15 -54.57 17.35 24.56
CA GLY A 15 -53.19 17.50 24.12
C GLY A 15 -52.95 16.68 22.85
N PRO A 16 -52.21 17.16 21.84
CA PRO A 16 -51.87 16.35 20.69
C PRO A 16 -50.93 15.21 21.13
N GLN A 17 -51.42 13.97 21.04
CA GLN A 17 -50.60 12.77 21.16
C GLN A 17 -49.65 12.71 19.96
N MET A 18 -48.38 13.02 20.22
CA MET A 18 -47.30 12.86 19.27
C MET A 18 -46.75 11.45 19.44
N GLU A 19 -47.11 10.52 18.55
CA GLU A 19 -46.49 9.20 18.51
C GLU A 19 -44.99 9.33 18.21
N PRO A 20 -44.10 8.62 18.91
CA PRO A 20 -42.69 8.57 18.54
C PRO A 20 -42.55 7.72 17.28
N ARG A 21 -42.44 8.40 16.14
CA ARG A 21 -42.08 7.80 14.85
C ARG A 21 -40.67 7.24 14.95
N ALA A 22 -40.56 5.96 15.26
CA ALA A 22 -39.30 5.22 15.26
C ALA A 22 -38.80 5.07 13.81
N THR A 23 -38.11 6.08 13.30
CA THR A 23 -37.21 5.91 12.15
C THR A 23 -35.85 5.50 12.67
N SER A 24 -35.74 4.23 13.08
CA SER A 24 -34.45 3.57 13.19
C SER A 24 -33.89 3.40 11.78
N SER A 25 -33.10 4.36 11.33
CA SER A 25 -32.16 4.14 10.24
C SER A 25 -31.13 3.14 10.78
N ALA A 26 -31.36 1.86 10.53
CA ALA A 26 -30.35 0.84 10.74
C ALA A 26 -29.15 1.22 9.87
N ALA A 27 -28.12 1.80 10.50
CA ALA A 27 -26.86 2.07 9.84
C ALA A 27 -26.38 0.73 9.26
N ALA A 28 -26.28 0.66 7.94
CA ALA A 28 -25.68 -0.48 7.27
C ALA A 28 -24.32 -0.75 7.93
N PRO A 29 -23.95 -2.00 8.21
CA PRO A 29 -22.67 -2.30 8.83
C PRO A 29 -21.58 -1.66 7.95
N LEU A 30 -20.81 -0.73 8.54
CA LEU A 30 -19.66 -0.11 7.89
C LEU A 30 -18.78 -1.26 7.39
N ARG A 31 -18.76 -1.49 6.07
CA ARG A 31 -17.88 -2.47 5.48
C ARG A 31 -16.46 -2.08 5.86
N ARG A 32 -15.78 -2.96 6.59
CA ARG A 32 -14.38 -2.75 6.97
C ARG A 32 -13.58 -2.62 5.67
N GLN A 33 -13.01 -1.44 5.42
CA GLN A 33 -12.11 -1.22 4.30
C GLN A 33 -10.85 -2.07 4.49
N PHE A 34 -10.41 -2.72 3.41
CA PHE A 34 -9.20 -3.53 3.41
C PHE A 34 -8.00 -2.60 3.23
N ARG A 35 -7.05 -2.66 4.16
CA ARG A 35 -5.94 -1.69 4.22
C ARG A 35 -4.65 -2.26 3.65
N VAL A 36 -4.09 -1.58 2.67
CA VAL A 36 -2.83 -1.95 2.02
C VAL A 36 -1.75 -0.92 2.32
N LEU A 37 -0.65 -1.38 2.89
CA LEU A 37 0.55 -0.58 3.08
C LEU A 37 1.55 -0.86 1.96
N VAL A 38 1.85 0.14 1.16
CA VAL A 38 2.80 0.04 0.05
C VAL A 38 4.17 0.56 0.49
N GLY A 39 5.15 -0.34 0.57
CA GLY A 39 6.55 -0.01 0.80
C GLY A 39 7.31 0.27 -0.50
N VAL A 40 8.06 1.36 -0.55
CA VAL A 40 8.78 1.81 -1.75
C VAL A 40 10.25 2.07 -1.44
N THR A 41 11.12 1.44 -2.22
CA THR A 41 12.58 1.49 -2.03
C THR A 41 13.31 2.18 -3.20
N GLY A 42 14.62 2.37 -3.08
CA GLY A 42 15.46 3.16 -3.98
C GLY A 42 15.80 2.44 -5.29
N SER A 43 14.80 2.20 -6.13
CA SER A 43 14.96 1.63 -7.48
C SER A 43 14.36 2.55 -8.53
N VAL A 44 14.91 2.54 -9.76
CA VAL A 44 14.33 3.26 -10.92
C VAL A 44 12.88 2.81 -11.18
N ALA A 45 12.48 1.62 -10.76
CA ALA A 45 11.08 1.20 -10.84
C ALA A 45 10.12 2.07 -9.99
N ALA A 46 10.60 2.83 -9.02
CA ALA A 46 9.80 3.69 -8.16
C ALA A 46 9.17 4.88 -8.92
N LEU A 47 9.65 5.22 -10.12
CA LEU A 47 8.96 6.14 -11.05
C LEU A 47 7.50 5.73 -11.31
N LYS A 48 7.17 4.44 -11.13
CA LYS A 48 5.85 3.87 -11.40
C LYS A 48 4.92 3.89 -10.19
N LEU A 49 5.39 4.38 -9.04
CA LEU A 49 4.61 4.42 -7.81
C LEU A 49 3.27 5.17 -7.97
N PRO A 50 3.20 6.37 -8.57
CA PRO A 50 1.93 7.07 -8.78
C PRO A 50 0.89 6.23 -9.51
N LEU A 51 1.32 5.52 -10.57
CA LEU A 51 0.44 4.66 -11.34
C LEU A 51 0.01 3.42 -10.56
N LEU A 52 0.92 2.80 -9.79
CA LEU A 52 0.57 1.67 -8.93
C LEU A 52 -0.51 2.09 -7.92
N VAL A 53 -0.30 3.19 -7.21
CA VAL A 53 -1.25 3.71 -6.22
C VAL A 53 -2.59 4.05 -6.88
N SER A 54 -2.59 4.72 -8.03
CA SER A 54 -3.83 5.01 -8.78
C SER A 54 -4.62 3.74 -9.08
N LYS A 55 -3.97 2.68 -9.57
CA LYS A 55 -4.65 1.40 -9.87
C LYS A 55 -5.16 0.70 -8.62
N LEU A 56 -4.46 0.83 -7.49
CA LEU A 56 -4.92 0.28 -6.22
C LEU A 56 -6.18 1.00 -5.73
N LEU A 57 -6.24 2.33 -5.88
CA LEU A 57 -7.42 3.13 -5.52
C LEU A 57 -8.64 2.86 -6.39
N ASP A 58 -8.48 2.28 -7.59
CA ASP A 58 -9.59 1.84 -8.45
C ASP A 58 -10.31 0.60 -7.87
N ILE A 59 -9.70 -0.11 -6.92
CA ILE A 59 -10.34 -1.25 -6.23
C ILE A 59 -11.32 -0.71 -5.17
N PRO A 60 -12.61 -1.10 -5.23
CA PRO A 60 -13.57 -0.70 -4.22
C PRO A 60 -13.20 -1.25 -2.83
N ASP A 61 -13.53 -0.49 -1.79
CA ASP A 61 -13.28 -0.83 -0.39
C ASP A 61 -11.79 -0.99 -0.01
N LEU A 62 -10.86 -0.48 -0.83
CA LEU A 62 -9.42 -0.47 -0.54
C LEU A 62 -8.95 0.88 0.04
N GLU A 63 -8.24 0.84 1.16
CA GLU A 63 -7.56 2.00 1.75
C GLU A 63 -6.04 1.81 1.57
N VAL A 64 -5.35 2.79 1.00
CA VAL A 64 -3.93 2.68 0.66
C VAL A 64 -3.12 3.75 1.38
N ALA A 65 -2.01 3.34 1.98
CA ALA A 65 -0.99 4.24 2.50
C ALA A 65 0.39 3.80 2.00
N VAL A 66 1.33 4.75 1.89
CA VAL A 66 2.67 4.50 1.36
C VAL A 66 3.71 4.75 2.44
N VAL A 67 4.69 3.85 2.56
CA VAL A 67 5.94 4.07 3.30
C VAL A 67 7.07 4.13 2.30
N THR A 68 7.84 5.21 2.32
CA THR A 68 8.92 5.43 1.36
C THR A 68 10.27 5.59 2.05
N THR A 69 11.30 4.98 1.49
CA THR A 69 12.68 5.23 1.91
C THR A 69 13.18 6.57 1.38
N GLU A 70 14.15 7.20 2.06
CA GLU A 70 14.76 8.45 1.57
C GLU A 70 15.34 8.31 0.15
N ARG A 71 15.82 7.12 -0.23
CA ARG A 71 16.35 6.86 -1.57
C ARG A 71 15.28 6.75 -2.64
N ALA A 72 14.09 6.28 -2.30
CA ALA A 72 12.96 6.20 -3.24
C ALA A 72 12.47 7.59 -3.67
N LYS A 73 12.53 8.59 -2.78
CA LYS A 73 12.12 9.99 -3.03
C LYS A 73 12.89 10.65 -4.19
N HIS A 74 14.04 10.11 -4.62
CA HIS A 74 14.77 10.62 -5.78
C HIS A 74 14.11 10.28 -7.12
N PHE A 75 13.20 9.29 -7.17
CA PHE A 75 12.63 8.78 -8.41
C PHE A 75 11.24 9.32 -8.72
N TYR A 76 10.52 9.88 -7.75
CA TYR A 76 9.18 10.40 -7.97
C TYR A 76 8.94 11.62 -7.09
N SER A 77 8.00 12.48 -7.47
CA SER A 77 7.57 13.59 -6.61
C SER A 77 6.52 13.09 -5.62
N PRO A 78 6.67 13.33 -4.30
CA PRO A 78 5.65 12.98 -3.31
C PRO A 78 4.27 13.57 -3.61
N ARG A 79 4.21 14.68 -4.38
CA ARG A 79 2.95 15.33 -4.78
C ARG A 79 2.15 14.53 -5.80
N ASP A 80 2.80 13.61 -6.52
CA ASP A 80 2.17 12.80 -7.56
C ASP A 80 1.48 11.56 -6.97
N VAL A 81 1.63 11.32 -5.67
CA VAL A 81 1.08 10.15 -4.96
C VAL A 81 -0.17 10.59 -4.19
N PRO A 82 -1.39 10.22 -4.64
CA PRO A 82 -2.65 10.75 -4.10
C PRO A 82 -3.10 10.05 -2.80
N VAL A 83 -2.15 9.64 -1.95
CA VAL A 83 -2.42 8.98 -0.66
C VAL A 83 -1.43 9.46 0.40
N THR A 84 -1.71 9.14 1.66
CA THR A 84 -0.79 9.44 2.76
C THR A 84 0.54 8.72 2.54
N LEU A 85 1.62 9.50 2.57
CA LEU A 85 2.98 9.04 2.39
C LEU A 85 3.76 9.30 3.68
N TYR A 86 4.31 8.23 4.25
CA TYR A 86 5.14 8.22 5.43
C TYR A 86 6.61 7.99 5.05
N SER A 87 7.50 8.63 5.78
CA SER A 87 8.95 8.54 5.63
C SER A 87 9.64 8.50 6.99
N ASP A 88 10.95 8.34 6.99
CA ASP A 88 11.74 8.23 8.23
C ASP A 88 11.60 9.47 9.12
N ALA A 89 11.38 10.66 8.52
CA ALA A 89 11.14 11.89 9.27
C ALA A 89 9.84 11.82 10.11
N ASP A 90 8.78 11.22 9.57
CA ASP A 90 7.48 11.13 10.23
C ASP A 90 7.53 10.29 11.52
N GLU A 91 8.41 9.29 11.55
CA GLU A 91 8.62 8.45 12.74
C GLU A 91 9.10 9.28 13.94
N TRP A 92 10.05 10.18 13.71
CA TRP A 92 10.65 11.01 14.76
C TRP A 92 9.85 12.27 15.06
N GLU A 93 9.10 12.81 14.08
CA GLU A 93 8.20 13.94 14.32
C GLU A 93 7.01 13.56 15.19
N MET A 94 6.53 12.31 15.11
CA MET A 94 5.42 11.81 15.91
C MET A 94 5.82 11.39 17.33
N TRP A 95 7.08 11.00 17.55
CA TRP A 95 7.56 10.51 18.84
C TRP A 95 8.29 11.61 19.65
N LYS A 96 7.56 12.35 20.50
CA LYS A 96 8.10 13.45 21.32
C LYS A 96 8.24 13.08 22.79
N ARG A 97 7.46 12.10 23.26
CA ARG A 97 7.44 11.59 24.63
C ARG A 97 7.36 10.07 24.60
N ARG A 98 7.84 9.42 25.68
CA ARG A 98 7.82 7.95 25.79
C ARG A 98 6.43 7.31 25.65
N SER A 99 5.37 8.07 25.91
CA SER A 99 3.97 7.64 25.80
C SER A 99 3.41 7.75 24.38
N ASP A 100 4.11 8.41 23.47
CA ASP A 100 3.60 8.70 22.14
C ASP A 100 3.58 7.43 21.28
N PRO A 101 2.62 7.33 20.34
CA PRO A 101 2.53 6.21 19.41
C PRO A 101 3.83 6.01 18.62
N VAL A 102 4.17 4.75 18.40
CA VAL A 102 5.35 4.36 17.61
C VAL A 102 4.88 4.05 16.19
N LEU A 103 5.20 4.93 15.24
CA LEU A 103 4.60 4.93 13.90
C LEU A 103 4.72 3.56 13.18
N HIS A 104 5.89 2.93 13.19
CA HIS A 104 6.06 1.62 12.51
C HIS A 104 5.17 0.51 13.10
N ILE A 105 4.89 0.55 14.42
CA ILE A 105 3.98 -0.39 15.08
C ILE A 105 2.53 -0.10 14.68
N ASP A 106 2.16 1.17 14.60
CA ASP A 106 0.80 1.56 14.24
C ASP A 106 0.49 1.26 12.77
N LEU A 107 1.43 1.49 11.86
CA LEU A 107 1.30 1.11 10.45
C LEU A 107 1.12 -0.42 10.30
N ARG A 108 1.90 -1.22 11.05
CA ARG A 108 1.75 -2.69 11.10
C ARG A 108 0.40 -3.14 11.65
N ARG A 109 -0.17 -2.40 12.62
CA ARG A 109 -1.50 -2.69 13.17
C ARG A 109 -2.60 -2.31 12.20
N TRP A 110 -2.48 -1.15 11.57
CA TRP A 110 -3.44 -0.57 10.63
C TRP A 110 -3.58 -1.42 9.37
N ALA A 111 -2.48 -1.87 8.78
CA ALA A 111 -2.48 -2.58 7.49
C ALA A 111 -2.98 -4.03 7.62
N ASP A 112 -3.81 -4.48 6.69
CA ASP A 112 -4.20 -5.88 6.53
C ASP A 112 -3.20 -6.64 5.64
N LEU A 113 -2.50 -5.92 4.77
CA LEU A 113 -1.53 -6.43 3.82
C LEU A 113 -0.38 -5.44 3.63
N MET A 114 0.83 -5.96 3.42
CA MET A 114 1.97 -5.17 2.99
C MET A 114 2.42 -5.57 1.59
N LEU A 115 2.68 -4.57 0.75
CA LEU A 115 3.23 -4.73 -0.59
C LEU A 115 4.51 -3.91 -0.70
N VAL A 116 5.67 -4.54 -0.89
CA VAL A 116 6.93 -3.83 -1.12
C VAL A 116 7.24 -3.82 -2.62
N ALA A 117 6.96 -2.70 -3.29
CA ALA A 117 7.08 -2.58 -4.74
C ALA A 117 7.48 -1.16 -5.16
N PRO A 118 8.71 -0.93 -5.65
CA PRO A 118 9.80 -1.91 -5.79
C PRO A 118 10.52 -2.25 -4.46
N LEU A 119 11.16 -3.42 -4.43
CA LEU A 119 12.19 -3.84 -3.47
C LEU A 119 13.58 -3.82 -4.14
N ASP A 120 14.43 -2.86 -3.77
CA ASP A 120 15.82 -2.78 -4.19
C ASP A 120 16.69 -3.83 -3.48
N ALA A 121 17.86 -4.12 -4.04
CA ALA A 121 18.76 -5.13 -3.46
C ALA A 121 19.29 -4.74 -2.07
N ASN A 122 19.42 -3.45 -1.79
CA ASN A 122 19.89 -2.96 -0.50
C ASN A 122 18.88 -3.29 0.61
N THR A 123 17.61 -2.98 0.39
CA THR A 123 16.53 -3.29 1.33
C THR A 123 16.28 -4.79 1.40
N LEU A 124 16.41 -5.52 0.28
CA LEU A 124 16.38 -6.99 0.28
C LEU A 124 17.44 -7.55 1.24
N GLY A 125 18.69 -7.10 1.13
CA GLY A 125 19.77 -7.54 2.00
C GLY A 125 19.55 -7.16 3.47
N LYS A 126 19.03 -5.95 3.73
CA LYS A 126 18.67 -5.51 5.09
C LYS A 126 17.59 -6.41 5.70
N VAL A 127 16.50 -6.65 4.98
CA VAL A 127 15.39 -7.47 5.46
C VAL A 127 15.84 -8.92 5.69
N ALA A 128 16.61 -9.51 4.77
CA ALA A 128 17.16 -10.84 4.93
C ALA A 128 18.07 -10.96 6.17
N SER A 129 18.85 -9.91 6.46
CA SER A 129 19.78 -9.88 7.59
C SER A 129 19.14 -9.37 8.90
N GLY A 130 17.85 -9.01 8.88
CA GLY A 130 17.14 -8.49 10.05
C GLY A 130 17.51 -7.05 10.46
N ILE A 131 18.11 -6.26 9.56
CA ILE A 131 18.41 -4.84 9.78
C ILE A 131 17.12 -4.03 9.68
N CYS A 132 16.86 -3.20 10.70
CA CYS A 132 15.72 -2.30 10.79
C CYS A 132 16.18 -0.87 11.15
N ASP A 133 16.73 -0.17 10.17
CA ASP A 133 17.38 1.15 10.35
C ASP A 133 16.60 2.32 9.74
N ASN A 134 15.41 2.05 9.21
CA ASN A 134 14.49 3.04 8.65
C ASN A 134 13.03 2.61 8.85
N LEU A 135 12.08 3.51 8.62
CA LEU A 135 10.67 3.28 8.91
C LEU A 135 10.15 2.01 8.20
N LEU A 136 10.49 1.84 6.92
CA LEU A 136 10.05 0.68 6.12
C LEU A 136 10.58 -0.64 6.70
N THR A 137 11.87 -0.72 6.98
CA THR A 137 12.49 -1.94 7.50
C THR A 137 12.05 -2.25 8.94
N CYS A 138 11.78 -1.22 9.76
CA CYS A 138 11.14 -1.37 11.07
C CYS A 138 9.74 -1.98 10.98
N VAL A 139 8.90 -1.50 10.05
CA VAL A 139 7.55 -2.08 9.80
C VAL A 139 7.66 -3.55 9.40
N ILE A 140 8.55 -3.88 8.45
CA ILE A 140 8.75 -5.25 7.97
C ILE A 140 9.24 -6.15 9.12
N ARG A 141 10.17 -5.68 9.94
CA ARG A 141 10.74 -6.46 11.04
C ARG A 141 9.71 -6.80 12.12
N ALA A 142 8.74 -5.90 12.35
CA ALA A 142 7.64 -6.05 13.29
C ALA A 142 6.38 -6.70 12.68
N TRP A 143 6.44 -7.09 11.40
CA TRP A 143 5.28 -7.53 10.64
C TRP A 143 4.60 -8.76 11.25
N ASP A 144 3.27 -8.79 11.14
CA ASP A 144 2.49 -9.94 11.56
C ASP A 144 2.58 -11.05 10.52
N ARG A 145 3.17 -12.20 10.85
CA ARG A 145 3.28 -13.32 9.91
C ARG A 145 1.93 -13.94 9.54
N SER A 146 0.85 -13.64 10.27
CA SER A 146 -0.51 -14.02 9.87
C SER A 146 -1.08 -13.15 8.75
N LYS A 147 -0.48 -11.98 8.49
CA LYS A 147 -0.87 -11.05 7.42
C LYS A 147 0.05 -11.21 6.20
N PRO A 148 -0.49 -11.20 4.97
CA PRO A 148 0.31 -11.33 3.77
C PRO A 148 1.29 -10.16 3.61
N LEU A 149 2.55 -10.48 3.33
CA LEU A 149 3.57 -9.55 2.87
C LEU A 149 4.04 -9.99 1.49
N LEU A 150 3.79 -9.16 0.49
CA LEU A 150 4.20 -9.38 -0.88
C LEU A 150 5.39 -8.48 -1.21
N PHE A 151 6.35 -8.97 -1.99
CA PHE A 151 7.49 -8.17 -2.40
C PHE A 151 7.80 -8.33 -3.89
N CYS A 152 8.17 -7.24 -4.54
CA CYS A 152 8.51 -7.17 -5.96
C CYS A 152 9.96 -6.69 -6.12
N PRO A 153 10.96 -7.58 -6.25
CA PRO A 153 12.34 -7.19 -6.47
C PRO A 153 12.48 -6.32 -7.73
N ALA A 154 13.36 -5.31 -7.69
CA ALA A 154 13.63 -4.46 -8.84
C ALA A 154 15.07 -3.95 -8.83
N MET A 155 15.93 -4.62 -9.58
CA MET A 155 17.37 -4.32 -9.66
C MET A 155 17.91 -4.62 -11.07
N ASN A 156 19.17 -4.24 -11.31
CA ASN A 156 19.86 -4.60 -12.55
C ASN A 156 20.06 -6.12 -12.64
N THR A 157 20.12 -6.67 -13.87
CA THR A 157 20.33 -8.09 -14.13
C THR A 157 21.56 -8.67 -13.42
N ALA A 158 22.70 -7.98 -13.45
CA ALA A 158 23.92 -8.45 -12.78
C ALA A 158 23.76 -8.54 -11.25
N MET A 159 22.91 -7.68 -10.66
CA MET A 159 22.56 -7.77 -9.24
C MET A 159 21.60 -8.92 -8.98
N TRP A 160 20.63 -9.14 -9.88
CA TRP A 160 19.67 -10.24 -9.76
C TRP A 160 20.34 -11.62 -9.87
N GLU A 161 21.25 -11.77 -10.83
CA GLU A 161 22.01 -13.01 -11.08
C GLU A 161 23.12 -13.24 -10.03
N HIS A 162 23.39 -12.27 -9.16
CA HIS A 162 24.35 -12.44 -8.09
C HIS A 162 23.85 -13.51 -7.10
N PRO A 163 24.67 -14.50 -6.69
CA PRO A 163 24.22 -15.63 -5.87
C PRO A 163 23.63 -15.22 -4.51
N ILE A 164 24.08 -14.08 -3.95
CA ILE A 164 23.52 -13.55 -2.71
C ILE A 164 22.03 -13.18 -2.85
N THR A 165 21.60 -12.74 -4.03
CA THR A 165 20.23 -12.29 -4.27
C THR A 165 19.28 -13.48 -4.21
N GLU A 166 19.64 -14.59 -4.85
CA GLU A 166 18.87 -15.84 -4.76
C GLU A 166 18.75 -16.32 -3.31
N GLN A 167 19.85 -16.28 -2.55
CA GLN A 167 19.85 -16.67 -1.13
C GLN A 167 18.96 -15.75 -0.29
N GLN A 168 18.98 -14.44 -0.52
CA GLN A 168 18.16 -13.47 0.21
C GLN A 168 16.68 -13.59 -0.14
N VAL A 169 16.35 -13.77 -1.42
CA VAL A 169 14.97 -14.03 -1.88
C VAL A 169 14.45 -15.33 -1.25
N GLY A 170 15.27 -16.39 -1.23
CA GLY A 170 14.96 -17.64 -0.54
C GLY A 170 14.64 -17.43 0.94
N GLN A 171 15.49 -16.69 1.67
CA GLN A 171 15.26 -16.38 3.08
C GLN A 171 13.95 -15.62 3.33
N LEU A 172 13.62 -14.62 2.51
CA LEU A 172 12.35 -13.90 2.64
C LEU A 172 11.14 -14.84 2.42
N LYS A 173 11.24 -15.79 1.49
CA LYS A 173 10.21 -16.80 1.26
C LYS A 173 10.10 -17.77 2.43
N ASP A 174 11.22 -18.16 3.05
CA ASP A 174 11.25 -18.97 4.27
C ASP A 174 10.62 -18.23 5.47
N PHE A 175 10.68 -16.90 5.50
CA PHE A 175 9.93 -16.09 6.47
C PHE A 175 8.40 -16.12 6.24
N GLY A 176 7.95 -16.63 5.09
CA GLY A 176 6.54 -16.69 4.69
C GLY A 176 6.10 -15.49 3.83
N TYR A 177 7.05 -14.70 3.33
CA TYR A 177 6.74 -13.60 2.42
C TYR A 177 6.55 -14.12 0.99
N ILE A 178 5.66 -13.46 0.25
CA ILE A 178 5.25 -13.89 -1.07
C ILE A 178 6.01 -13.08 -2.11
N GLU A 179 6.89 -13.74 -2.83
CA GLU A 179 7.58 -13.16 -3.98
C GLU A 179 6.60 -12.93 -5.13
N ILE A 180 6.59 -11.73 -5.68
CA ILE A 180 5.98 -11.44 -6.98
C ILE A 180 7.12 -11.37 -7.99
N PRO A 181 7.19 -12.30 -8.95
CA PRO A 181 8.35 -12.44 -9.80
C PRO A 181 8.54 -11.24 -10.72
N CYS A 182 9.81 -10.89 -10.94
CA CYS A 182 10.20 -9.91 -11.93
C CYS A 182 9.78 -10.37 -13.33
N VAL A 183 9.14 -9.47 -14.07
CA VAL A 183 8.88 -9.71 -15.48
C VAL A 183 10.05 -9.18 -16.31
N ALA A 184 10.54 -10.01 -17.24
CA ALA A 184 11.60 -9.62 -18.17
C ALA A 184 11.11 -8.63 -19.25
N LYS A 185 11.71 -7.42 -19.30
CA LYS A 185 11.71 -6.52 -20.48
C LYS A 185 13.11 -5.96 -20.72
N LYS A 186 13.34 -5.45 -21.94
CA LYS A 186 14.61 -4.85 -22.42
C LYS A 186 15.01 -3.64 -21.54
N LEU A 187 16.23 -3.65 -21.01
CA LEU A 187 16.75 -2.65 -20.07
C LEU A 187 17.25 -1.37 -20.77
N VAL A 188 17.26 -0.26 -20.01
CA VAL A 188 17.74 1.07 -20.46
C VAL A 188 19.25 1.08 -20.76
N CYS A 189 20.03 0.12 -20.23
CA CYS A 189 21.49 0.03 -20.43
C CYS A 189 21.92 -0.56 -21.78
N GLY A 190 20.99 -1.01 -22.62
CA GLY A 190 21.31 -1.60 -23.93
C GLY A 190 21.62 -3.10 -23.90
N ASP A 191 21.84 -3.69 -22.72
CA ASP A 191 22.00 -5.13 -22.57
C ASP A 191 20.67 -5.88 -22.71
N GLN A 192 20.68 -7.00 -23.45
CA GLN A 192 19.63 -8.01 -23.42
C GLN A 192 19.84 -8.92 -22.21
N GLY A 193 19.59 -8.36 -21.02
CA GLY A 193 19.42 -9.13 -19.80
C GLY A 193 17.94 -9.42 -19.58
N CYS A 194 17.60 -10.65 -19.21
CA CYS A 194 16.35 -10.88 -18.51
C CYS A 194 16.38 -10.05 -17.22
N HIS A 195 15.23 -9.69 -16.66
CA HIS A 195 15.12 -9.13 -15.29
C HIS A 195 15.27 -7.61 -15.12
N GLY A 196 14.89 -6.80 -16.12
CA GLY A 196 14.45 -5.43 -15.89
C GLY A 196 13.01 -5.35 -15.40
N CYS A 197 12.78 -4.80 -14.21
CA CYS A 197 11.45 -4.74 -13.58
C CYS A 197 10.41 -3.99 -14.46
N CYS A 198 9.63 -4.74 -15.23
CA CYS A 198 8.46 -4.25 -15.96
C CYS A 198 7.44 -5.39 -16.16
N TRP A 199 6.41 -5.42 -15.31
CA TRP A 199 5.09 -6.04 -15.48
C TRP A 199 4.74 -6.61 -16.90
N ALA A 200 4.29 -7.88 -16.99
CA ALA A 200 3.99 -8.59 -18.27
C ALA A 200 2.55 -9.04 -18.42
N ARG A 201 2.19 -9.10 -19.70
CA ARG A 201 1.00 -9.70 -20.30
C ARG A 201 0.62 -11.08 -19.74
N GLY A 202 -0.67 -11.19 -19.43
CA GLY A 202 -1.58 -11.99 -20.25
C GLY A 202 -1.58 -13.51 -20.00
N GLY A 203 -2.22 -13.91 -18.90
CA GLY A 203 -2.92 -15.19 -18.81
C GLY A 203 -4.42 -14.91 -18.71
N SER A 204 -5.22 -15.59 -19.53
CA SER A 204 -6.67 -15.46 -19.51
C SER A 204 -7.29 -16.25 -18.37
N LEU A 205 -8.43 -15.76 -17.87
CA LEU A 205 -9.59 -16.47 -17.30
C LEU A 205 -9.87 -16.38 -15.80
N ARG A 206 -11.13 -15.97 -15.56
CA ARG A 206 -12.06 -16.10 -14.41
C ARG A 206 -11.74 -15.25 -13.18
N GLY A 207 -12.77 -14.51 -12.77
CA GLY A 207 -12.64 -13.27 -12.00
C GLY A 207 -12.24 -13.44 -10.54
N PRO A 208 -11.63 -12.40 -9.93
CA PRO A 208 -11.18 -12.43 -8.54
C PRO A 208 -12.33 -12.09 -7.57
N ALA A 209 -12.50 -12.91 -6.52
CA ALA A 209 -13.50 -12.71 -5.47
C ALA A 209 -12.93 -12.00 -4.21
N SER A 210 -11.61 -11.79 -4.10
CA SER A 210 -10.96 -11.12 -2.97
C SER A 210 -10.06 -9.95 -3.38
N ALA A 211 -9.85 -8.98 -2.47
CA ALA A 211 -8.94 -7.85 -2.68
C ALA A 211 -7.49 -8.29 -2.92
N LEU A 212 -7.08 -9.43 -2.33
CA LEU A 212 -5.79 -10.08 -2.55
C LEU A 212 -5.62 -10.56 -4.00
N ASP A 213 -6.64 -11.21 -4.55
CA ASP A 213 -6.62 -11.69 -5.93
C ASP A 213 -6.60 -10.52 -6.92
N GLN A 214 -7.32 -9.43 -6.62
CA GLN A 214 -7.28 -8.20 -7.40
C GLN A 214 -5.92 -7.51 -7.31
N LEU A 215 -5.28 -7.50 -6.13
CA LEU A 215 -3.93 -6.98 -5.94
C LEU A 215 -2.93 -7.79 -6.74
N GLN A 216 -2.95 -9.11 -6.63
CA GLN A 216 -2.10 -9.99 -7.44
C GLN A 216 -2.39 -9.79 -8.93
N LEU A 217 -3.66 -9.66 -9.34
CA LEU A 217 -4.01 -9.37 -10.72
C LEU A 217 -3.45 -8.03 -11.18
N ILE A 218 -3.56 -6.94 -10.40
CA ILE A 218 -2.94 -5.65 -10.74
C ILE A 218 -1.43 -5.83 -10.86
N LEU A 219 -0.82 -6.54 -9.93
CA LEU A 219 0.62 -6.79 -9.92
C LEU A 219 1.07 -7.77 -11.01
N HIS A 220 0.16 -8.49 -11.65
CA HIS A 220 0.47 -9.32 -12.82
C HIS A 220 0.08 -8.62 -14.13
N THR A 221 -0.98 -7.80 -14.16
CA THR A 221 -1.57 -7.24 -15.38
C THR A 221 -1.25 -5.77 -15.61
N ALA A 222 -0.72 -5.06 -14.62
CA ALA A 222 -0.40 -3.65 -14.77
C ALA A 222 0.75 -3.45 -15.75
N ASP A 223 0.47 -3.41 -17.05
CA ASP A 223 1.42 -2.86 -18.02
C ASP A 223 1.70 -1.41 -17.63
N VAL A 224 2.93 -1.19 -17.17
CA VAL A 224 3.47 0.14 -16.98
C VAL A 224 4.67 0.22 -17.91
N SER A 225 4.42 0.53 -19.16
CA SER A 225 5.43 0.97 -20.10
C SER A 225 5.63 2.47 -19.89
N PRO A 226 6.82 2.96 -19.49
CA PRO A 226 7.15 4.37 -19.66
C PRO A 226 7.91 4.55 -20.98
N CYS A 227 7.41 5.48 -21.78
CA CYS A 227 8.23 6.49 -22.43
C CYS A 227 9.17 6.03 -23.57
N HIS A 228 8.68 6.20 -24.80
CA HIS A 228 9.43 7.05 -25.72
C HIS A 228 9.60 8.43 -25.05
N LEU A 229 10.67 8.60 -24.28
CA LEU A 229 11.22 9.93 -24.04
C LEU A 229 11.90 10.36 -25.34
N PRO A 230 11.64 11.57 -25.87
CA PRO A 230 12.38 12.08 -27.00
C PRO A 230 13.87 12.13 -26.63
N LEU A 231 14.70 11.54 -27.49
CA LEU A 231 16.15 11.65 -27.47
C LEU A 231 16.57 13.11 -27.73
N THR A 232 16.40 14.00 -26.76
CA THR A 232 16.99 15.34 -26.81
C THR A 232 17.39 15.77 -25.40
N SER A 233 18.50 15.22 -24.91
CA SER A 233 19.39 15.84 -23.91
C SER A 233 20.75 15.12 -23.91
N ARG A 234 21.24 14.76 -25.10
CA ARG A 234 22.59 14.24 -25.32
C ARG A 234 23.50 15.39 -25.76
N GLN A 235 23.76 16.31 -24.86
CA GLN A 235 24.76 17.37 -25.01
C GLN A 235 24.98 17.94 -23.62
N TYR A 236 25.95 17.39 -22.89
CA TYR A 236 26.72 18.02 -21.80
C TYR A 236 27.47 16.91 -21.06
N LEU A 237 28.36 16.15 -21.73
CA LEU A 237 29.45 15.40 -21.07
C LEU A 237 30.40 14.69 -22.04
N LEU A 238 30.83 15.39 -23.10
CA LEU A 238 32.00 15.01 -23.92
C LEU A 238 32.58 16.29 -24.51
N GLY A 239 33.38 16.94 -23.68
CA GLY A 239 34.14 18.16 -23.94
C GLY A 239 35.33 18.18 -23.00
N LEU A 240 36.11 17.10 -23.01
CA LEU A 240 37.45 16.96 -22.46
C LEU A 240 38.05 15.72 -23.13
N LEU A 241 38.99 15.99 -24.04
CA LEU A 241 39.72 15.14 -24.99
C LEU A 241 39.03 14.89 -26.33
#